data_AF-A0A221KHN6-F1
#
_entry.id   AF-A0A221KHN6-F1
#
_cell.length_a   1.000
_cell.length_b   1.000
_cell.length_c   1.000
_cell.angle_alpha   90.00
_cell.angle_beta   90.00
_cell.angle_gamma   90.00
#
_symmetry.space_group_name_H-M   'P 1'
#
loop_
_entity.id
_entity.type
_entity.pdbx_description
1 polymer ?
#
loop_
_entity_poly.entity_id
_entity_poly.type
_entity_poly.pdbx_seq_one_letter_code
_entity_poly.pdbx_strand_id
1 'polypeptide(L)'
;MRARTQSSVAVGGPDDWVLVNASPDVLQQIRATPALQPGRALRDTGIAGVLLADGQIDHTTGLFMLRERGRPLPLWCTDPVYDDLTQGNPIFNVLGHFCGVDRQRVTLDGTAFEVPGVPGLRIRALPLKSKPAPFSPHRECPVDGDNVGFIFENSATGRRIFYAPGLAEIEPHVWEAMTTSDVVMVDGTFWTDDEMVRLGISTKLGSQIGHLAQSGASGMLDWLSRLPASTQKWLIHINNTNPILNEHSPERAACTAAGVGVSFDGLEIEF
;
A
#
# COMPACT_ATOMS: atom_id res chain seq x y z
N MET A 1 -15.25 16.32 -8.21
CA MET A 1 -14.64 15.09 -7.68
C MET A 1 -13.83 14.44 -8.78
N ARG A 2 -12.60 14.02 -8.47
CA ARG A 2 -11.70 13.31 -9.39
C ARG A 2 -11.82 11.80 -9.15
N ALA A 3 -12.02 11.03 -10.22
CA ALA A 3 -12.01 9.56 -10.15
C ALA A 3 -10.62 9.03 -9.74
N ARG A 4 -10.59 7.90 -9.04
CA ARG A 4 -9.38 7.23 -8.54
C ARG A 4 -9.51 5.73 -8.72
N THR A 5 -8.40 5.07 -9.00
CA THR A 5 -8.27 3.61 -9.04
C THR A 5 -7.91 3.05 -7.66
N GLN A 6 -8.00 1.73 -7.49
CA GLN A 6 -7.67 1.05 -6.24
C GLN A 6 -6.17 1.16 -5.89
N SER A 7 -5.86 1.14 -4.59
CA SER A 7 -4.56 1.52 -4.05
C SER A 7 -3.41 0.67 -4.61
N SER A 8 -2.44 1.35 -5.22
CA SER A 8 -1.16 0.80 -5.68
C SER A 8 -0.18 1.95 -5.89
N VAL A 9 1.11 1.71 -5.67
CA VAL A 9 2.18 2.66 -5.99
C VAL A 9 3.32 1.95 -6.73
N ALA A 10 4.11 2.70 -7.48
CA ALA A 10 5.36 2.24 -8.06
C ALA A 10 6.52 2.98 -7.40
N VAL A 11 7.55 2.25 -6.95
CA VAL A 11 8.71 2.83 -6.25
C VAL A 11 9.99 2.36 -6.93
N GLY A 12 10.90 3.29 -7.21
CA GLY A 12 12.14 3.00 -7.93
C GLY A 12 12.43 4.01 -9.03
N GLY A 13 12.87 3.53 -10.18
CA GLY A 13 13.21 4.34 -11.34
C GLY A 13 14.71 4.73 -11.43
N PRO A 14 15.10 5.37 -12.54
CA PRO A 14 14.24 5.73 -13.66
C PRO A 14 13.89 4.55 -14.59
N ASP A 15 14.64 3.45 -14.54
CA ASP A 15 14.53 2.36 -15.52
C ASP A 15 13.46 1.32 -15.17
N ASP A 16 13.57 0.71 -13.99
CA ASP A 16 12.62 -0.28 -13.50
C ASP A 16 12.07 0.11 -12.12
N TRP A 17 10.91 -0.45 -11.80
CA TRP A 17 10.07 -0.07 -10.68
C TRP A 17 9.59 -1.31 -9.92
N VAL A 18 9.46 -1.18 -8.61
CA VAL A 18 8.74 -2.13 -7.76
C VAL A 18 7.28 -1.71 -7.71
N LEU A 19 6.37 -2.59 -8.13
CA LEU A 19 4.93 -2.37 -7.97
C LEU A 19 4.51 -2.80 -6.57
N VAL A 20 4.03 -1.89 -5.74
CA VAL A 20 3.53 -2.18 -4.40
C VAL A 20 2.02 -2.35 -4.46
N ASN A 21 1.56 -3.56 -4.16
CA ASN A 21 0.21 -4.08 -4.40
C ASN A 21 -0.17 -4.07 -5.90
N ALA A 22 -0.79 -5.14 -6.38
CA ALA A 22 -1.28 -5.25 -7.75
C ALA A 22 -2.81 -5.16 -7.75
N SER A 23 -3.33 -3.95 -7.94
CA SER A 23 -4.76 -3.68 -7.85
C SER A 23 -5.57 -4.28 -9.00
N PRO A 24 -6.90 -4.48 -8.85
CA PRO A 24 -7.78 -4.84 -9.96
C PRO A 24 -7.67 -3.89 -11.17
N ASP A 25 -7.30 -2.63 -10.93
CA ASP A 25 -7.15 -1.59 -11.95
C ASP A 25 -5.76 -1.55 -12.61
N VAL A 26 -4.88 -2.51 -12.33
CA VAL A 26 -3.46 -2.48 -12.74
C VAL A 26 -3.25 -2.23 -14.25
N LEU A 27 -4.14 -2.73 -15.12
CA LEU A 27 -4.04 -2.48 -16.56
C LEU A 27 -4.26 -1.01 -16.92
N GLN A 28 -5.19 -0.35 -16.23
CA GLN A 28 -5.42 1.09 -16.38
C GLN A 28 -4.24 1.88 -15.80
N GLN A 29 -3.75 1.48 -14.63
CA GLN A 29 -2.62 2.13 -13.96
C GLN A 29 -1.34 2.05 -14.81
N ILE A 30 -1.01 0.89 -15.39
CA ILE A 30 0.12 0.74 -16.31
C ILE A 30 -0.04 1.62 -17.55
N ARG A 31 -1.25 1.66 -18.14
CA ARG A 31 -1.50 2.51 -19.33
C ARG A 31 -1.37 4.00 -19.04
N ALA A 32 -1.73 4.43 -17.83
CA ALA A 32 -1.62 5.82 -17.40
C ALA A 32 -0.20 6.24 -17.01
N THR A 33 0.72 5.28 -16.81
CA THR A 33 2.08 5.52 -16.34
C THR A 33 3.11 4.99 -17.35
N PRO A 34 3.54 5.81 -18.33
CA PRO A 34 4.45 5.37 -19.41
C PRO A 34 5.77 4.74 -18.92
N ALA A 35 6.28 5.14 -17.75
CA ALA A 35 7.49 4.57 -17.16
C ALA A 35 7.36 3.06 -16.86
N LEU A 36 6.13 2.53 -16.70
CA LEU A 36 5.88 1.09 -16.52
C LEU A 36 5.86 0.31 -17.84
N GLN A 37 5.95 0.97 -19.00
CA GLN A 37 6.06 0.35 -20.31
C GLN A 37 7.11 1.07 -21.18
N PRO A 38 8.41 0.88 -20.93
CA PRO A 38 9.47 1.63 -21.59
C PRO A 38 9.75 1.20 -23.05
N GLY A 39 9.20 0.08 -23.53
CA GLY A 39 9.26 -0.30 -24.94
C GLY A 39 10.64 -0.72 -25.46
N ARG A 40 11.49 -1.27 -24.59
CA ARG A 40 12.88 -1.70 -24.87
C ARG A 40 12.96 -2.97 -25.72
N ALA A 41 11.90 -3.75 -25.77
CA ALA A 41 11.81 -5.02 -26.51
C ALA A 41 10.37 -5.30 -26.98
N LEU A 42 10.18 -6.32 -27.82
CA LEU A 42 8.85 -6.73 -28.33
C LEU A 42 7.86 -7.06 -27.19
N ARG A 43 8.36 -7.66 -26.10
CA ARG A 43 7.66 -7.77 -24.82
C ARG A 43 8.53 -7.11 -23.77
N ASP A 44 8.02 -6.06 -23.16
CA ASP A 44 8.71 -5.31 -22.13
C ASP A 44 7.75 -4.88 -21.03
N THR A 45 8.30 -4.57 -19.87
CA THR A 45 7.63 -3.96 -18.72
C THR A 45 8.68 -3.27 -17.86
N GLY A 46 8.36 -2.08 -17.35
CA GLY A 46 9.18 -1.39 -16.35
C GLY A 46 8.99 -1.98 -14.95
N ILE A 47 8.13 -2.99 -14.77
CA ILE A 47 7.90 -3.64 -13.47
C ILE A 47 8.96 -4.73 -13.26
N ALA A 48 9.94 -4.45 -12.39
CA ALA A 48 10.97 -5.42 -11.99
C ALA A 48 10.35 -6.59 -11.20
N GLY A 49 9.40 -6.27 -10.32
CA GLY A 49 8.64 -7.24 -9.53
C GLY A 49 7.56 -6.58 -8.69
N VAL A 50 6.86 -7.39 -7.91
CA VAL A 50 5.72 -6.97 -7.09
C VAL A 50 6.03 -7.14 -5.60
N LEU A 51 5.69 -6.15 -4.78
CA LEU A 51 5.74 -6.20 -3.33
C LEU A 51 4.32 -6.15 -2.78
N LEU A 52 3.91 -7.12 -1.96
CA LEU A 52 2.57 -7.16 -1.39
C LEU A 52 2.59 -6.76 0.08
N ALA A 53 1.77 -5.77 0.43
CA ALA A 53 1.56 -5.34 1.82
C ALA A 53 0.67 -6.32 2.61
N ASP A 54 -0.22 -7.02 1.93
CA ASP A 54 -1.19 -7.94 2.51
C ASP A 54 -1.77 -8.88 1.44
N GLY A 55 -2.67 -9.78 1.86
CA GLY A 55 -3.39 -10.70 0.99
C GLY A 55 -4.73 -10.17 0.46
N GLN A 56 -5.07 -8.89 0.61
CA GLN A 56 -6.41 -8.42 0.27
C GLN A 56 -6.71 -8.50 -1.24
N ILE A 57 -7.98 -8.68 -1.61
CA ILE A 57 -8.41 -8.88 -3.01
C ILE A 57 -8.03 -7.68 -3.88
N ASP A 58 -8.25 -6.48 -3.35
CA ASP A 58 -7.93 -5.19 -3.96
C ASP A 58 -6.43 -4.92 -4.08
N HIS A 59 -5.58 -5.69 -3.40
CA HIS A 59 -4.12 -5.59 -3.51
C HIS A 59 -3.47 -6.73 -4.31
N THR A 60 -4.23 -7.75 -4.71
CA THR A 60 -3.66 -8.97 -5.29
C THR A 60 -4.32 -9.42 -6.60
N THR A 61 -5.55 -9.00 -6.89
CA THR A 61 -6.27 -9.41 -8.11
C THR A 61 -5.53 -9.02 -9.39
N GLY A 62 -4.83 -7.89 -9.39
CA GLY A 62 -4.05 -7.42 -10.54
C GLY A 62 -2.94 -8.37 -10.95
N LEU A 63 -2.49 -9.27 -10.07
CA LEU A 63 -1.48 -10.29 -10.39
C LEU A 63 -1.90 -11.17 -11.57
N PHE A 64 -3.20 -11.46 -11.71
CA PHE A 64 -3.71 -12.20 -12.87
C PHE A 64 -3.43 -11.48 -14.18
N MET A 65 -3.40 -10.15 -14.20
CA MET A 65 -3.16 -9.35 -15.40
C MET A 65 -1.67 -9.28 -15.78
N LEU A 66 -0.78 -9.84 -14.96
CA LEU A 66 0.66 -9.93 -15.21
C LEU A 66 1.11 -11.33 -15.68
N ARG A 67 0.17 -12.26 -15.87
CA ARG A 67 0.42 -13.68 -16.14
C ARG A 67 1.12 -13.96 -17.48
N GLU A 68 1.03 -13.06 -18.47
CA GLU A 68 1.65 -13.22 -19.78
C GLU A 68 3.17 -12.95 -19.79
N ARG A 69 3.76 -12.72 -18.62
CA ARG A 69 5.21 -12.54 -18.46
C ARG A 69 5.97 -13.80 -18.90
N GLY A 70 7.09 -13.62 -19.60
CA GLY A 70 7.87 -14.74 -20.16
C GLY A 70 8.70 -15.54 -19.16
N ARG A 71 8.71 -15.17 -17.87
CA ARG A 71 9.43 -15.84 -16.79
C ARG A 71 8.68 -15.63 -15.46
N PRO A 72 8.92 -16.44 -14.41
CA PRO A 72 8.27 -16.30 -13.10
C PRO A 72 8.32 -14.88 -12.56
N LEU A 73 7.18 -14.40 -12.06
CA LEU A 73 7.03 -13.06 -11.50
C LEU A 73 7.79 -12.95 -10.18
N PRO A 74 8.85 -12.12 -10.08
CA PRO A 74 9.50 -11.86 -8.80
C PRO A 74 8.51 -11.16 -7.88
N LEU A 75 8.23 -11.77 -6.72
CA LEU A 75 7.19 -11.30 -5.82
C LEU A 75 7.64 -11.41 -4.37
N TRP A 76 7.58 -10.30 -3.65
CA TRP A 76 7.92 -10.19 -2.24
C TRP A 76 6.65 -10.17 -1.39
N CYS A 77 6.53 -11.13 -0.48
CA CYS A 77 5.47 -11.17 0.52
C CYS A 77 5.92 -11.93 1.78
N THR A 78 5.22 -11.70 2.88
CA THR A 78 5.41 -12.43 4.14
C THR A 78 4.91 -13.88 4.02
N ASP A 79 5.14 -14.71 5.05
CA ASP A 79 4.58 -16.06 5.07
C ASP A 79 3.04 -16.07 5.16
N PRO A 80 2.39 -15.28 6.04
CA PRO A 80 0.93 -15.29 6.13
C PRO A 80 0.24 -14.90 4.82
N VAL A 81 0.77 -13.88 4.11
CA VAL A 81 0.26 -13.49 2.79
C VAL A 81 0.46 -14.59 1.76
N TYR A 82 1.59 -15.30 1.78
CA TYR A 82 1.82 -16.44 0.89
C TYR A 82 0.83 -17.58 1.15
N ASP A 83 0.57 -17.89 2.42
CA ASP A 83 -0.39 -18.93 2.81
C ASP A 83 -1.81 -18.55 2.38
N ASP A 84 -2.23 -17.29 2.59
CA ASP A 84 -3.50 -16.76 2.11
C ASP A 84 -3.65 -16.92 0.58
N LEU A 85 -2.59 -16.62 -0.17
CA LEU A 85 -2.58 -16.63 -1.64
C LEU A 85 -2.30 -17.99 -2.28
N THR A 86 -2.08 -19.03 -1.45
CA THR A 86 -1.97 -20.43 -1.88
C THR A 86 -3.12 -21.30 -1.38
N GLN A 87 -3.82 -20.88 -0.32
CA GLN A 87 -4.89 -21.64 0.31
C GLN A 87 -6.25 -20.94 0.21
N GLY A 88 -6.41 -19.76 0.84
CA GLY A 88 -7.70 -19.08 0.95
C GLY A 88 -8.20 -18.50 -0.39
N ASN A 89 -7.33 -17.75 -1.07
CA ASN A 89 -7.53 -17.28 -2.43
C ASN A 89 -6.32 -17.69 -3.27
N PRO A 90 -6.32 -18.90 -3.88
CA PRO A 90 -5.11 -19.56 -4.40
C PRO A 90 -4.59 -18.95 -5.72
N ILE A 91 -4.37 -17.64 -5.78
CA ILE A 91 -3.85 -16.88 -6.92
C ILE A 91 -2.54 -17.48 -7.41
N PHE A 92 -1.62 -17.83 -6.49
CA PHE A 92 -0.32 -18.37 -6.88
C PHE A 92 -0.41 -19.74 -7.55
N ASN A 93 -1.37 -20.57 -7.14
CA ASN A 93 -1.61 -21.86 -7.79
C ASN A 93 -2.12 -21.68 -9.22
N VAL A 94 -3.03 -20.72 -9.42
CA VAL A 94 -3.53 -20.38 -10.77
C VAL A 94 -2.41 -19.83 -11.65
N LEU A 95 -1.59 -18.92 -11.13
CA LEU A 95 -0.45 -18.36 -11.86
C LEU A 95 0.61 -19.41 -12.20
N GLY A 96 0.69 -20.52 -11.45
CA GLY A 96 1.54 -21.67 -11.76
C GLY A 96 1.24 -22.33 -13.11
N HIS A 97 0.03 -22.16 -13.66
CA HIS A 97 -0.33 -22.59 -15.01
C HIS A 97 0.09 -21.58 -16.11
N PHE A 98 0.63 -20.43 -15.72
CA PHE A 98 1.08 -19.35 -16.60
C PHE A 98 2.56 -19.03 -16.34
N CYS A 99 2.91 -17.77 -16.06
CA CYS A 99 4.30 -17.39 -15.78
C CYS A 99 4.85 -17.99 -14.48
N GLY A 100 3.99 -18.37 -13.54
CA GLY A 100 4.38 -18.71 -12.17
C GLY A 100 4.82 -17.50 -11.35
N VAL A 101 5.14 -17.76 -10.08
CA VAL A 101 5.64 -16.76 -9.13
C VAL A 101 7.00 -17.23 -8.62
N ASP A 102 7.97 -16.32 -8.62
CA ASP A 102 9.26 -16.48 -7.95
C ASP A 102 9.21 -15.73 -6.62
N ARG A 103 8.73 -16.43 -5.59
CA ARG A 103 8.44 -15.84 -4.29
C ARG A 103 9.73 -15.58 -3.51
N GLN A 104 9.90 -14.34 -3.09
CA GLN A 104 10.92 -13.87 -2.17
C GLN A 104 10.27 -13.61 -0.81
N ARG A 105 10.82 -14.21 0.26
CA ARG A 105 10.26 -14.06 1.61
C ARG A 105 10.61 -12.69 2.18
N VAL A 106 9.60 -11.98 2.68
CA VAL A 106 9.76 -10.74 3.45
C VAL A 106 9.77 -11.10 4.94
N THR A 107 10.83 -10.70 5.65
CA THR A 107 10.96 -10.87 7.10
C THR A 107 10.50 -9.62 7.85
N LEU A 108 10.10 -9.81 9.11
CA LEU A 108 9.62 -8.74 9.99
C LEU A 108 10.64 -8.36 11.07
N ASP A 109 11.89 -8.82 10.92
CA ASP A 109 13.00 -8.62 11.85
C ASP A 109 13.76 -7.30 11.62
N GLY A 110 13.24 -6.43 10.75
CA GLY A 110 13.86 -5.17 10.36
C GLY A 110 15.00 -5.31 9.35
N THR A 111 15.27 -6.53 8.86
CA THR A 111 16.27 -6.76 7.81
C THR A 111 15.84 -6.07 6.51
N ALA A 112 16.70 -5.21 5.98
CA ALA A 112 16.48 -4.56 4.71
C ALA A 112 16.77 -5.52 3.55
N PHE A 113 16.00 -5.41 2.47
CA PHE A 113 16.22 -6.13 1.22
C PHE A 113 16.18 -5.18 0.02
N GLU A 114 16.66 -5.66 -1.11
CA GLU A 114 16.72 -4.93 -2.37
C GLU A 114 15.96 -5.71 -3.45
N VAL A 115 15.46 -5.00 -4.48
CA VAL A 115 14.82 -5.62 -5.63
C VAL A 115 15.77 -5.57 -6.83
N PRO A 116 16.16 -6.73 -7.39
CA PRO A 116 16.99 -6.77 -8.59
C PRO A 116 16.39 -5.94 -9.73
N GLY A 117 17.19 -5.05 -10.31
CA GLY A 117 16.76 -4.12 -11.37
C GLY A 117 16.39 -2.73 -10.87
N VAL A 118 16.24 -2.52 -9.55
CA VAL A 118 15.90 -1.22 -8.97
C VAL A 118 17.03 -0.74 -8.03
N PRO A 119 18.17 -0.30 -8.61
CA PRO A 119 19.37 0.01 -7.83
C PRO A 119 19.14 1.19 -6.88
N GLY A 120 19.76 1.14 -5.69
CA GLY A 120 19.72 2.22 -4.70
C GLY A 120 18.46 2.26 -3.83
N LEU A 121 17.44 1.43 -4.12
CA LEU A 121 16.25 1.29 -3.29
C LEU A 121 16.43 0.20 -2.23
N ARG A 122 16.45 0.58 -0.96
CA ARG A 122 16.43 -0.36 0.18
C ARG A 122 15.04 -0.39 0.81
N ILE A 123 14.53 -1.58 1.07
CA ILE A 123 13.17 -1.79 1.55
C ILE A 123 13.21 -2.53 2.88
N ARG A 124 12.43 -2.08 3.87
CA ARG A 124 12.19 -2.78 5.13
C ARG A 124 10.70 -2.94 5.34
N ALA A 125 10.28 -4.09 5.86
CA ALA A 125 8.90 -4.33 6.24
C ALA A 125 8.72 -4.18 7.75
N LEU A 126 7.56 -3.66 8.16
CA LEU A 126 7.16 -3.54 9.55
C LEU A 126 5.79 -4.19 9.73
N PRO A 127 5.57 -5.02 10.77
CA PRO A 127 4.25 -5.56 11.06
C PRO A 127 3.29 -4.42 11.41
N LEU A 128 2.06 -4.49 10.91
CA LEU A 128 0.98 -3.58 11.28
C LEU A 128 -0.15 -4.38 11.90
N LYS A 129 -0.80 -3.83 12.95
CA LYS A 129 -2.11 -4.33 13.36
C LYS A 129 -3.16 -3.92 12.33
N SER A 130 -3.77 -4.93 11.72
CA SER A 130 -4.93 -4.82 10.85
C SER A 130 -5.63 -6.18 10.78
N LYS A 131 -6.68 -6.29 9.97
CA LYS A 131 -7.50 -7.50 9.84
C LYS A 131 -7.14 -8.25 8.55
N PRO A 132 -6.90 -9.58 8.62
CA PRO A 132 -6.67 -10.39 7.43
C PRO A 132 -7.83 -10.31 6.44
N ALA A 133 -7.55 -10.66 5.20
CA ALA A 133 -8.54 -10.65 4.13
C ALA A 133 -9.76 -11.51 4.48
N PRO A 134 -10.97 -11.18 3.98
CA PRO A 134 -12.17 -11.92 4.31
C PRO A 134 -12.16 -13.42 4.06
N PHE A 135 -11.37 -13.87 3.09
CA PHE A 135 -11.23 -15.26 2.70
C PHE A 135 -10.11 -16.00 3.46
N SER A 136 -9.32 -15.28 4.27
CA SER A 136 -8.16 -15.85 4.97
C SER A 136 -8.59 -17.01 5.88
N PRO A 137 -7.93 -18.18 5.82
CA PRO A 137 -8.24 -19.32 6.69
C PRO A 137 -8.08 -19.01 8.18
N HIS A 138 -7.24 -18.03 8.54
CA HIS A 138 -7.00 -17.60 9.92
C HIS A 138 -7.51 -16.18 10.21
N ARG A 139 -8.54 -15.71 9.48
CA ARG A 139 -9.08 -14.34 9.62
C ARG A 139 -9.36 -13.90 11.07
N GLU A 140 -9.89 -14.80 11.90
CA GLU A 140 -10.24 -14.50 13.29
C GLU A 140 -9.10 -14.79 14.28
N CYS A 141 -7.91 -15.16 13.77
CA CYS A 141 -6.68 -15.37 14.52
C CYS A 141 -5.52 -14.64 13.80
N PRO A 142 -5.53 -13.29 13.78
CA PRO A 142 -4.53 -12.50 13.08
C PRO A 142 -3.13 -12.75 13.64
N VAL A 143 -2.14 -12.76 12.75
CA VAL A 143 -0.72 -12.95 13.05
C VAL A 143 0.12 -11.83 12.46
N ASP A 144 1.30 -11.61 13.03
CA ASP A 144 2.21 -10.60 12.50
C ASP A 144 2.65 -11.00 11.08
N GLY A 145 2.50 -10.06 10.14
CA GLY A 145 2.78 -10.28 8.72
C GLY A 145 1.55 -10.43 7.84
N ASP A 146 0.34 -10.51 8.41
CA ASP A 146 -0.91 -10.42 7.62
C ASP A 146 -1.01 -9.09 6.88
N ASN A 147 -0.58 -8.01 7.55
CA ASN A 147 -0.45 -6.67 6.99
C ASN A 147 0.91 -6.11 7.38
N VAL A 148 1.58 -5.50 6.41
CA VAL A 148 2.88 -4.84 6.61
C VAL A 148 2.90 -3.44 6.04
N GLY A 149 3.60 -2.55 6.74
CA GLY A 149 4.04 -1.26 6.23
C GLY A 149 5.45 -1.41 5.66
N PHE A 150 5.82 -0.50 4.76
CA PHE A 150 7.15 -0.49 4.17
C PHE A 150 7.87 0.83 4.45
N ILE A 151 9.16 0.72 4.76
CA ILE A 151 10.09 1.85 4.68
C ILE A 151 10.88 1.68 3.39
N PHE A 152 10.76 2.64 2.49
CA PHE A 152 11.60 2.77 1.30
C PHE A 152 12.69 3.79 1.59
N GLU A 153 13.96 3.41 1.42
CA GLU A 153 15.12 4.27 1.63
C GLU A 153 15.90 4.42 0.33
N ASN A 154 16.09 5.67 -0.08
CA ASN A 154 16.99 6.00 -1.18
C ASN A 154 18.43 6.00 -0.65
N SER A 155 19.23 5.05 -1.10
CA SER A 155 20.61 4.86 -0.61
C SER A 155 21.56 6.00 -1.00
N ALA A 156 21.22 6.79 -2.02
CA ALA A 156 22.04 7.91 -2.46
C ALA A 156 21.81 9.16 -1.60
N THR A 157 20.58 9.40 -1.15
CA THR A 157 20.20 10.59 -0.39
C THR A 157 20.01 10.32 1.11
N GLY A 158 19.77 9.06 1.47
CA GLY A 158 19.36 8.64 2.81
C GLY A 158 17.89 8.96 3.13
N ARG A 159 17.13 9.56 2.21
CA ARG A 159 15.73 9.95 2.45
C ARG A 159 14.84 8.72 2.46
N ARG A 160 13.73 8.83 3.21
CA ARG A 160 12.84 7.72 3.52
C ARG A 160 11.37 8.04 3.29
N ILE A 161 10.65 7.06 2.76
CA ILE A 161 9.19 7.04 2.72
C ILE A 161 8.70 5.92 3.63
N PHE A 162 7.83 6.24 4.58
CA PHE A 162 7.02 5.25 5.27
C PHE A 162 5.65 5.13 4.59
N TYR A 163 5.32 3.91 4.14
CA TYR A 163 4.10 3.58 3.42
C TYR A 163 3.29 2.53 4.20
N ALA A 164 2.09 2.88 4.64
CA ALA A 164 1.18 2.00 5.38
C ALA A 164 -0.28 2.28 4.97
N PRO A 165 -0.75 1.70 3.85
CA PRO A 165 -2.06 2.02 3.27
C PRO A 165 -3.24 1.47 4.09
N GLY A 166 -3.02 0.42 4.89
CA GLY A 166 -3.99 -0.11 5.85
C GLY A 166 -3.38 -0.08 7.26
N LEU A 167 -3.95 0.72 8.15
CA LEU A 167 -3.38 0.96 9.49
C LEU A 167 -4.50 1.11 10.53
N ALA A 168 -4.64 0.12 11.42
CA ALA A 168 -5.67 0.16 12.47
C ALA A 168 -5.19 0.90 13.73
N GLU A 169 -3.90 0.83 14.02
CA GLU A 169 -3.29 1.36 15.24
C GLU A 169 -1.87 1.85 14.97
N ILE A 170 -1.45 2.92 15.67
CA ILE A 170 -0.08 3.45 15.62
C ILE A 170 0.67 2.91 16.84
N GLU A 171 1.29 1.75 16.64
CA GLU A 171 2.17 1.11 17.62
C GLU A 171 3.52 1.86 17.75
N PRO A 172 4.31 1.64 18.82
CA PRO A 172 5.58 2.34 19.03
C PRO A 172 6.56 2.26 17.85
N HIS A 173 6.70 1.09 17.21
CA HIS A 173 7.58 0.93 16.05
C HIS A 173 7.03 1.61 14.78
N VAL A 174 5.71 1.68 14.63
CA VAL A 174 5.06 2.44 13.55
C VAL A 174 5.33 3.93 13.75
N TRP A 175 5.17 4.42 14.99
CA TRP A 175 5.45 5.81 15.32
C TRP A 175 6.92 6.18 15.09
N GLU A 176 7.86 5.31 15.47
CA GLU A 176 9.28 5.47 15.17
C GLU A 176 9.53 5.55 13.65
N ALA A 177 8.91 4.67 12.86
CA ALA A 177 9.02 4.70 11.40
C ALA A 177 8.47 6.01 10.80
N MET A 178 7.31 6.47 11.28
CA MET A 178 6.71 7.73 10.83
C MET A 178 7.59 8.94 11.16
N THR A 179 8.13 9.01 12.38
CA THR A 179 8.95 10.15 12.85
C THR A 179 10.34 10.20 12.22
N THR A 180 10.87 9.07 11.75
CA THR A 180 12.19 8.97 11.11
C THR A 180 12.13 9.00 9.58
N SER A 181 10.95 9.25 9.00
CA SER A 181 10.74 9.33 7.55
C SER A 181 10.52 10.77 7.08
N ASP A 182 11.03 11.08 5.89
CA ASP A 182 10.84 12.36 5.21
C ASP A 182 9.42 12.48 4.63
N VAL A 183 8.86 11.35 4.20
CA VAL A 183 7.50 11.24 3.68
C VAL A 183 6.76 10.15 4.44
N VAL A 184 5.54 10.46 4.88
CA VAL A 184 4.62 9.52 5.53
C VAL A 184 3.36 9.44 4.68
N MET A 185 3.06 8.23 4.21
CA MET A 185 1.94 7.94 3.32
C MET A 185 1.10 6.81 3.91
N VAL A 186 -0.03 7.17 4.52
CA VAL A 186 -0.76 6.32 5.45
C VAL A 186 -2.24 6.22 5.12
N ASP A 187 -2.91 5.28 5.79
CA ASP A 187 -4.34 5.00 5.69
C ASP A 187 -5.22 6.25 5.74
N GLY A 188 -5.99 6.42 4.67
CA GLY A 188 -6.95 7.48 4.41
C GLY A 188 -8.38 6.97 4.23
N THR A 189 -8.69 5.75 4.71
CA THR A 189 -9.91 5.02 4.36
C THR A 189 -11.17 5.77 4.78
N PHE A 190 -11.35 6.06 6.08
CA PHE A 190 -12.59 6.65 6.61
C PHE A 190 -12.36 7.92 7.42
N TRP A 191 -13.20 8.94 7.21
CA TRP A 191 -13.11 10.18 7.97
C TRP A 191 -13.54 10.00 9.42
N THR A 192 -14.65 9.30 9.65
CA THR A 192 -15.11 8.88 10.98
C THR A 192 -15.16 7.37 11.10
N ASP A 193 -15.02 6.85 12.32
CA ASP A 193 -15.03 5.41 12.58
C ASP A 193 -16.37 4.74 12.22
N ASP A 194 -17.47 5.49 12.32
CA ASP A 194 -18.83 5.04 12.02
C ASP A 194 -19.34 5.46 10.64
N GLU A 195 -18.47 5.92 9.73
CA GLU A 195 -18.84 6.46 8.40
C GLU A 195 -19.75 5.49 7.62
N MET A 196 -19.35 4.22 7.53
CA MET A 196 -20.10 3.19 6.82
C MET A 196 -21.44 2.84 7.50
N VAL A 197 -21.51 2.96 8.83
CA VAL A 197 -22.73 2.72 9.62
C VAL A 197 -23.72 3.85 9.41
N ARG A 198 -23.28 5.10 9.46
CA ARG A 198 -24.12 6.29 9.22
C ARG A 198 -24.73 6.31 7.82
N LEU A 199 -24.00 5.77 6.84
CA LEU A 199 -24.45 5.64 5.45
C LEU A 199 -25.31 4.39 5.20
N GLY A 200 -25.47 3.49 6.18
CA GLY A 200 -26.26 2.26 6.06
C GLY A 200 -25.62 1.19 5.16
N ILE A 201 -24.32 1.29 4.88
CA ILE A 201 -23.59 0.37 3.98
C ILE A 201 -23.06 -0.85 4.75
N SER A 202 -22.73 -0.68 6.02
CA SER A 202 -22.17 -1.73 6.88
C SER A 202 -22.71 -1.60 8.31
N THR A 203 -22.60 -2.68 9.08
CA THR A 203 -22.84 -2.69 10.53
C THR A 203 -21.54 -2.59 11.35
N LYS A 204 -20.38 -2.60 10.69
CA LYS A 204 -19.06 -2.56 11.34
C LYS A 204 -18.44 -1.16 11.26
N LEU A 205 -17.78 -0.77 12.35
CA LEU A 205 -16.91 0.40 12.43
C LEU A 205 -15.60 0.18 11.65
N GLY A 206 -14.94 1.26 11.24
CA GLY A 206 -13.63 1.23 10.57
C GLY A 206 -12.58 0.48 11.39
N SER A 207 -12.52 0.76 12.69
CA SER A 207 -11.67 0.10 13.68
C SER A 207 -11.89 -1.42 13.73
N GLN A 208 -13.11 -1.89 13.52
CA GLN A 208 -13.45 -3.32 13.50
C GLN A 208 -13.04 -4.04 12.19
N ILE A 209 -12.69 -3.28 11.16
CA ILE A 209 -12.21 -3.78 9.88
C ILE A 209 -10.76 -3.35 9.57
N GLY A 210 -10.06 -2.80 10.57
CA GLY A 210 -8.61 -2.58 10.49
C GLY A 210 -8.18 -1.19 10.01
N HIS A 211 -9.03 -0.17 10.16
CA HIS A 211 -8.73 1.20 9.71
C HIS A 211 -8.88 2.22 10.82
N LEU A 212 -7.84 3.04 11.04
CA LEU A 212 -7.87 4.20 11.93
C LEU A 212 -8.55 5.38 11.22
N ALA A 213 -9.64 5.88 11.80
CA ALA A 213 -10.34 7.04 11.26
C ALA A 213 -9.47 8.31 11.28
N GLN A 214 -9.67 9.22 10.30
CA GLN A 214 -8.85 10.43 10.22
C GLN A 214 -9.17 11.48 11.29
N SER A 215 -10.45 11.63 11.62
CA SER A 215 -10.92 12.64 12.57
C SER A 215 -11.10 12.09 13.99
N GLY A 216 -11.34 12.99 14.94
CA GLY A 216 -11.52 12.64 16.35
C GLY A 216 -10.22 12.66 17.16
N ALA A 217 -10.36 12.52 18.48
CA ALA A 217 -9.20 12.42 19.38
C ALA A 217 -8.41 11.15 19.07
N SER A 218 -7.09 11.26 18.95
CA SER A 218 -6.21 10.15 18.55
C SER A 218 -6.48 9.59 17.14
N GLY A 219 -7.22 10.30 16.29
CA GLY A 219 -7.37 9.95 14.87
C GLY A 219 -6.11 10.22 14.06
N MET A 220 -6.08 9.77 12.80
CA MET A 220 -4.88 9.88 11.94
C MET A 220 -4.36 11.32 11.84
N LEU A 221 -5.24 12.32 11.72
CA LEU A 221 -4.79 13.73 11.61
C LEU A 221 -4.13 14.24 12.90
N ASP A 222 -4.58 13.80 14.07
CA ASP A 222 -3.94 14.15 15.35
C ASP A 222 -2.51 13.59 15.39
N TRP A 223 -2.32 12.32 15.02
CA TRP A 223 -0.99 11.71 14.93
C TRP A 223 -0.08 12.39 13.91
N LEU A 224 -0.58 12.65 12.70
CA LEU A 224 0.18 13.34 11.66
C LEU A 224 0.55 14.78 12.05
N SER A 225 -0.21 15.42 12.94
CA SER A 225 0.11 16.76 13.45
C SER A 225 1.33 16.80 14.37
N ARG A 226 1.67 15.65 14.99
CA ARG A 226 2.78 15.50 15.94
C ARG A 226 4.12 15.20 15.24
N LEU A 227 4.10 14.91 13.94
CA LEU A 227 5.30 14.66 13.16
C LEU A 227 6.13 15.94 13.00
N PRO A 228 7.45 15.82 12.72
CA PRO A 228 8.27 16.98 12.38
C PRO A 228 7.62 17.82 11.27
N ALA A 229 7.72 19.15 11.39
CA ALA A 229 7.11 20.06 10.41
C ALA A 229 7.68 19.88 8.98
N SER A 230 8.88 19.31 8.85
CA SER A 230 9.53 18.98 7.58
C SER A 230 8.97 17.71 6.92
N THR A 231 8.24 16.86 7.65
CA THR A 231 7.70 15.61 7.11
C THR A 231 6.56 15.90 6.16
N GLN A 232 6.67 15.39 4.92
CA GLN A 232 5.59 15.43 3.94
C GLN A 232 4.56 14.35 4.28
N LYS A 233 3.28 14.72 4.36
CA LYS A 233 2.22 13.86 4.90
C LYS A 233 1.14 13.62 3.85
N TRP A 234 0.81 12.36 3.58
CA TRP A 234 -0.18 11.96 2.58
C TRP A 234 -1.14 10.90 3.12
N LEU A 235 -2.43 11.09 2.84
CA LEU A 235 -3.44 10.05 2.98
C LEU A 235 -3.60 9.30 1.65
N ILE A 236 -3.58 7.96 1.68
CA ILE A 236 -3.84 7.06 0.54
C ILE A 236 -4.89 6.00 0.94
N HIS A 237 -5.36 5.17 0.00
CA HIS A 237 -6.34 4.12 0.25
C HIS A 237 -7.66 4.71 0.77
N ILE A 238 -8.21 5.68 0.04
CA ILE A 238 -9.35 6.48 0.48
C ILE A 238 -10.64 5.82 0.01
N ASN A 239 -11.54 5.49 0.93
CA ASN A 239 -12.81 4.86 0.56
C ASN A 239 -13.70 5.83 -0.20
N ASN A 240 -14.55 5.31 -1.09
CA ASN A 240 -15.45 6.12 -1.92
C ASN A 240 -16.45 6.98 -1.12
N THR A 241 -16.73 6.62 0.13
CA THR A 241 -17.63 7.36 1.03
C THR A 241 -16.96 8.56 1.70
N ASN A 242 -15.63 8.65 1.66
CA ASN A 242 -14.91 9.60 2.49
C ASN A 242 -15.07 11.04 1.97
N PRO A 243 -15.55 11.99 2.80
CA PRO A 243 -15.80 13.37 2.39
C PRO A 243 -14.54 14.13 1.93
N ILE A 244 -13.33 13.67 2.25
CA ILE A 244 -12.08 14.32 1.77
C ILE A 244 -11.91 14.21 0.25
N LEU A 245 -12.66 13.33 -0.42
CA LEU A 245 -12.70 13.22 -1.89
C LEU A 245 -13.44 14.40 -2.54
N ASN A 246 -14.35 15.06 -1.82
CA ASN A 246 -14.94 16.31 -2.23
C ASN A 246 -13.97 17.46 -1.95
N GLU A 247 -13.41 18.06 -2.99
CA GLU A 247 -12.38 19.11 -2.88
C GLU A 247 -12.87 20.39 -2.18
N HIS A 248 -14.19 20.56 -2.07
CA HIS A 248 -14.82 21.71 -1.41
C HIS A 248 -15.38 21.39 -0.02
N SER A 249 -15.13 20.19 0.51
CA SER A 249 -15.64 19.79 1.82
C SER A 249 -14.85 20.44 2.96
N PRO A 250 -15.49 20.69 4.12
CA PRO A 250 -14.76 21.15 5.31
C PRO A 250 -13.71 20.13 5.78
N GLU A 251 -13.93 18.84 5.55
CA GLU A 251 -12.98 17.76 5.86
C GLU A 251 -11.71 17.88 5.00
N ARG A 252 -11.86 18.15 3.71
CA ARG A 252 -10.71 18.43 2.82
C ARG A 252 -9.94 19.67 3.26
N ALA A 253 -10.65 20.73 3.67
CA ALA A 253 -10.04 21.94 4.19
C ALA A 253 -9.27 21.66 5.49
N ALA A 254 -9.79 20.81 6.37
CA ALA A 254 -9.12 20.39 7.60
C ALA A 254 -7.82 19.61 7.34
N CYS A 255 -7.80 18.69 6.37
CA CYS A 255 -6.55 18.04 5.93
C CYS A 255 -5.49 19.06 5.49
N THR A 256 -5.91 20.03 4.67
CA THR A 256 -5.01 21.07 4.13
C THR A 256 -4.49 21.97 5.25
N ALA A 257 -5.34 22.37 6.19
CA ALA A 257 -4.95 23.16 7.35
C ALA A 257 -3.94 22.43 8.27
N ALA A 258 -4.02 21.10 8.34
CA ALA A 258 -3.07 20.26 9.07
C ALA A 258 -1.75 19.99 8.28
N GLY A 259 -1.63 20.51 7.05
CA GLY A 259 -0.51 20.24 6.17
C GLY A 259 -0.47 18.78 5.70
N VAL A 260 -1.63 18.13 5.58
CA VAL A 260 -1.78 16.75 5.14
C VAL A 260 -2.40 16.72 3.75
N GLY A 261 -1.67 16.16 2.79
CA GLY A 261 -2.14 15.97 1.42
C GLY A 261 -3.10 14.79 1.30
N VAL A 262 -4.01 14.87 0.34
CA VAL A 262 -4.92 13.78 -0.06
C VAL A 262 -4.46 13.26 -1.41
N SER A 263 -4.02 12.00 -1.48
CA SER A 263 -3.42 11.45 -2.71
C SER A 263 -4.41 11.37 -3.87
N PHE A 264 -3.85 11.20 -5.07
CA PHE A 264 -4.59 11.05 -6.31
C PHE A 264 -3.75 10.26 -7.32
N ASP A 265 -4.42 9.60 -8.28
CA ASP A 265 -3.76 8.85 -9.34
C ASP A 265 -2.79 9.74 -10.14
N GLY A 266 -1.52 9.36 -10.21
CA GLY A 266 -0.46 10.14 -10.87
C GLY A 266 0.21 11.19 -9.97
N LEU A 267 0.00 11.15 -8.65
CA LEU A 267 0.86 11.85 -7.70
C LEU A 267 2.29 11.26 -7.76
N GLU A 268 3.29 12.11 -7.98
CA GLU A 268 4.70 11.76 -7.94
C GLU A 268 5.36 12.35 -6.69
N ILE A 269 6.26 11.58 -6.07
CA ILE A 269 6.99 11.97 -4.85
C ILE A 269 8.47 11.65 -5.07
N GLU A 270 9.32 12.65 -4.90
CA GLU A 270 10.78 12.51 -4.99
C GLU A 270 11.41 12.46 -3.59
N PHE A 271 12.24 11.44 -3.35
CA PHE A 271 12.98 11.21 -2.10
C PHE A 271 14.40 10.73 -2.39
#